data_AF-A0A1G2ZBV1-F1
#
_entry.id   AF-A0A1G2ZBV1-F1
#
_cell.length_a   1.000
_cell.length_b   1.000
_cell.length_c   1.000
_cell.angle_alpha   90.00
_cell.angle_beta   90.00
_cell.angle_gamma   90.00
#
_symmetry.space_group_name_H-M   'P 1'
#
loop_
_entity.id
_entity.type
_entity.pdbx_description
1 polymer ?
#
loop_
_entity_poly.entity_id
_entity_poly.type
_entity_poly.pdbx_seq_one_letter_code
_entity_poly.pdbx_strand_id
1 'polypeptide(L)'
;MKKILVLYLKTGIISMILCSSSYFIRIQPLISAENFYEECMREGRVYIFTSPAQKAAFEKSGELGKEMIIKIGHGPNGETMVFDSDEAVIEYESRQIKKTLEQLNINAYKMIERDGRFYVFTSPSRKTDFDKSGEPGKGAIIKVGYGPKGETVVFDSPEAVKEYDNRNPRNQEVKISEASFYHELRKDNRLYIFTSVERKAEFEESGEVGKSIIKIGYGPNGETVVFDSDEAVTQYDVRVKK
;
A
#
# COMPACT_ATOMS: atom_id res chain seq x y z
N MET A 1 45.80 57.53 32.64
CA MET A 1 46.24 57.52 31.22
C MET A 1 45.15 56.86 30.38
N LYS A 2 44.86 57.44 29.21
CA LYS A 2 43.96 56.99 28.09
C LYS A 2 42.46 56.87 28.43
N LYS A 3 41.63 57.90 28.17
CA LYS A 3 41.03 58.41 26.90
C LYS A 3 39.84 57.55 26.43
N ILE A 4 38.59 58.00 26.65
CA ILE A 4 37.71 58.85 25.80
C ILE A 4 36.89 58.01 24.78
N LEU A 5 35.56 58.18 24.79
CA LEU A 5 34.64 58.56 23.67
C LEU A 5 33.23 57.96 23.96
N VAL A 6 32.27 58.73 24.50
CA VAL A 6 31.15 59.43 23.82
C VAL A 6 30.32 58.53 22.89
N LEU A 7 29.01 58.35 23.20
CA LEU A 7 27.92 58.58 22.22
C LEU A 7 26.51 58.68 22.86
N TYR A 8 25.86 59.78 22.47
CA TYR A 8 24.44 60.20 22.45
C TYR A 8 23.34 59.13 22.70
N LEU A 9 22.33 59.36 23.54
CA LEU A 9 21.19 60.32 23.51
C LEU A 9 20.03 59.92 22.56
N LYS A 10 18.83 59.86 23.18
CA LYS A 10 17.47 60.12 22.67
C LYS A 10 16.61 58.96 22.12
N THR A 11 15.63 58.59 22.96
CA THR A 11 14.17 58.53 22.72
C THR A 11 13.61 57.61 21.64
N GLY A 12 12.65 56.77 22.03
CA GLY A 12 11.67 56.20 21.10
C GLY A 12 10.81 55.13 21.75
N ILE A 13 9.54 55.44 21.94
CA ILE A 13 8.49 54.65 22.61
C ILE A 13 8.00 53.52 21.66
N ILE A 14 7.22 52.58 22.22
CA ILE A 14 6.15 51.79 21.59
C ILE A 14 6.54 50.34 21.27
N SER A 15 6.05 49.39 22.06
CA SER A 15 4.87 48.58 21.69
C SER A 15 4.82 47.31 22.54
N MET A 16 3.73 47.12 23.30
CA MET A 16 3.33 45.79 23.75
C MET A 16 2.94 44.97 22.51
N ILE A 17 3.62 43.84 22.30
CA ILE A 17 3.09 42.77 21.47
C ILE A 17 2.92 41.56 22.39
N LEU A 18 1.65 41.29 22.71
CA LEU A 18 1.17 40.00 23.18
C LEU A 18 1.47 38.98 22.07
N CYS A 19 2.61 38.29 22.17
CA CYS A 19 2.86 37.13 21.32
C CYS A 19 2.32 35.91 22.06
N SER A 20 1.05 35.60 21.81
CA SER A 20 0.46 34.29 22.11
C SER A 20 1.30 33.24 21.37
N SER A 21 2.20 32.58 22.09
CA SER A 21 2.99 31.47 21.56
C SER A 21 2.08 30.26 21.39
N SER A 22 1.37 30.22 20.26
CA SER A 22 0.78 29.01 19.73
C SER A 22 1.93 28.03 19.47
N TYR A 23 2.04 26.98 20.27
CA TYR A 23 2.90 25.83 20.00
C TYR A 23 2.40 25.14 18.73
N PHE A 24 2.82 25.64 17.57
CA PHE A 24 2.82 24.83 16.36
C PHE A 24 3.94 23.81 16.54
N ILE A 25 3.55 22.59 16.90
CA ILE A 25 4.40 21.41 16.69
C ILE A 25 4.57 21.29 15.18
N ARG A 26 5.62 21.92 14.64
CA ARG A 26 6.14 21.58 13.33
C ARG A 26 6.76 20.19 13.48
N ILE A 27 6.02 19.17 13.08
CA ILE A 27 6.64 17.91 12.68
C ILE A 27 7.35 18.22 11.37
N GLN A 28 8.61 18.64 11.45
CA GLN A 28 9.49 18.55 10.30
C GLN A 28 9.66 17.05 10.00
N PRO A 29 9.44 16.59 8.76
CA PRO A 29 9.93 15.27 8.39
C PRO A 29 11.44 15.35 8.47
N LEU A 30 12.03 14.63 9.44
CA LEU A 30 13.47 14.48 9.56
C LEU A 30 13.94 13.57 8.42
N ILE A 31 14.11 14.14 7.23
CA ILE A 31 14.81 13.51 6.12
C ILE A 31 15.96 14.45 5.75
N SER A 32 17.14 14.23 6.34
CA SER A 32 18.42 14.67 5.76
C SER A 32 19.61 14.16 6.60
N ALA A 33 20.65 13.68 5.90
CA ALA A 33 21.86 12.99 6.34
C ALA A 33 21.68 11.48 6.59
N GLU A 34 22.52 10.66 5.93
CA GLU A 34 22.76 9.28 6.35
C GLU A 34 23.35 9.33 7.77
N ASN A 35 22.47 9.33 8.77
CA ASN A 35 22.88 9.25 10.16
C ASN A 35 23.59 7.91 10.34
N PHE A 36 24.83 7.98 10.83
CA PHE A 36 25.63 6.80 11.13
C PHE A 36 24.84 5.90 12.09
N TYR A 37 24.68 4.63 11.72
CA TYR A 37 23.99 3.63 12.53
C TYR A 37 24.67 2.29 12.31
N GLU A 38 25.16 1.69 13.39
CA GLU A 38 25.74 0.34 13.33
C GLU A 38 25.32 -0.50 14.54
N GLU A 39 25.05 -1.78 14.27
CA GLU A 39 24.79 -2.80 15.29
C GLU A 39 25.95 -3.81 15.27
N CYS A 40 26.52 -4.14 16.43
CA CYS A 40 27.49 -5.22 16.53
C CYS A 40 27.18 -6.18 17.68
N MET A 41 27.35 -7.49 17.44
CA MET A 41 27.12 -8.54 18.43
C MET A 41 28.45 -8.89 19.09
N ARG A 42 28.51 -8.83 20.42
CA ARG A 42 29.69 -9.24 21.20
C ARG A 42 29.25 -9.81 22.54
N GLU A 43 29.74 -11.00 22.88
CA GLU A 43 29.49 -11.65 24.17
C GLU A 43 27.99 -11.79 24.52
N GLY A 44 27.14 -12.08 23.52
CA GLY A 44 25.70 -12.23 23.70
C GLY A 44 24.94 -10.91 23.94
N ARG A 45 25.60 -9.77 23.70
CA ARG A 45 24.99 -8.44 23.75
C ARG A 45 25.05 -7.81 22.37
N VAL A 46 24.03 -7.01 22.05
CA VAL A 46 24.05 -6.17 20.85
C VAL A 46 24.39 -4.76 21.27
N TYR A 47 25.38 -4.19 20.60
CA TYR A 47 25.84 -2.82 20.79
C TYR A 47 25.36 -1.97 19.62
N ILE A 48 24.72 -0.85 19.92
CA ILE A 48 24.10 0.05 18.94
C ILE A 48 24.83 1.39 19.01
N PHE A 49 25.31 1.84 17.85
CA PHE A 49 26.09 3.07 17.72
C PHE A 49 25.41 4.05 16.77
N THR A 50 25.31 5.30 17.21
CA THR A 50 25.03 6.45 16.33
C THR A 50 26.19 7.43 16.23
N SER A 51 27.27 7.19 16.99
CA SER A 51 28.53 7.93 16.92
C SER A 51 29.67 7.08 16.35
N PRO A 52 30.24 7.45 15.18
CA PRO A 52 31.43 6.78 14.63
C PRO A 52 32.62 6.79 15.58
N ALA A 53 32.76 7.87 16.36
CA ALA A 53 33.85 8.02 17.34
C ALA A 53 33.71 7.03 18.50
N GLN A 54 32.49 6.84 19.02
CA GLN A 54 32.24 5.86 20.08
C GLN A 54 32.43 4.43 19.59
N LYS A 55 31.98 4.11 18.36
CA LYS A 55 32.24 2.81 17.75
C LYS A 55 33.73 2.53 17.61
N ALA A 56 34.49 3.48 17.06
CA ALA A 56 35.94 3.32 16.90
C ALA A 56 36.68 3.18 18.23
N ALA A 57 36.21 3.86 19.29
CA ALA A 57 36.76 3.71 20.64
C ALA A 57 36.43 2.33 21.23
N PHE A 58 35.21 1.84 21.03
CA PHE A 58 34.77 0.51 21.46
C PHE A 58 35.51 -0.61 20.74
N GLU A 59 35.74 -0.49 19.42
CA GLU A 59 36.51 -1.48 18.66
C GLU A 59 37.95 -1.63 19.17
N LYS A 60 38.56 -0.53 19.64
CA LYS A 60 39.93 -0.52 20.16
C LYS A 60 40.03 -1.03 21.60
N SER A 61 39.09 -0.67 22.46
CA SER A 61 39.16 -0.92 23.91
C SER A 61 38.32 -2.12 24.36
N GLY A 62 37.25 -2.43 23.63
CA GLY A 62 36.20 -3.35 24.06
C GLY A 62 35.25 -2.80 25.11
N GLU A 63 35.42 -1.54 25.52
CA GLU A 63 34.63 -0.90 26.55
C GLU A 63 33.88 0.30 25.96
N LEU A 64 32.61 0.44 26.34
CA LEU A 64 31.87 1.68 26.14
C LEU A 64 32.13 2.62 27.33
N GLY A 65 32.08 3.93 27.08
CA GLY A 65 32.22 4.94 28.14
C GLY A 65 31.06 4.92 29.15
N LYS A 66 31.18 5.72 30.22
CA LYS A 66 30.21 5.73 31.34
C LYS A 66 28.79 6.15 30.98
N GLU A 67 28.59 6.77 29.82
CA GLU A 67 27.29 7.32 29.38
C GLU A 67 26.47 6.33 28.54
N MET A 68 26.82 5.04 28.56
CA MET A 68 26.08 4.00 27.86
C MET A 68 24.72 3.70 28.52
N ILE A 69 23.74 3.33 27.70
CA ILE A 69 22.42 2.89 28.16
C ILE A 69 22.32 1.38 27.97
N ILE A 70 21.91 0.65 29.00
CA ILE A 70 21.77 -0.81 28.95
C ILE A 70 20.30 -1.19 29.13
N LYS A 71 19.74 -1.93 28.17
CA LYS A 71 18.40 -2.51 28.26
C LYS A 71 18.48 -4.03 28.19
N ILE A 72 18.21 -4.69 29.32
CA ILE A 72 18.25 -6.16 29.44
C ILE A 72 16.98 -6.75 28.82
N GLY A 73 17.13 -7.77 27.96
CA GLY A 73 15.99 -8.48 27.36
C GLY A 73 15.26 -7.69 26.26
N HIS A 74 15.84 -6.60 25.78
CA HIS A 74 15.17 -5.66 24.86
C HIS A 74 15.38 -6.04 23.38
N GLY A 75 16.35 -6.90 23.08
CA GLY A 75 16.56 -7.40 21.72
C GLY A 75 15.42 -8.30 21.23
N PRO A 76 15.30 -8.51 19.91
CA PRO A 76 14.23 -9.28 19.29
C PRO A 76 14.18 -10.75 19.76
N ASN A 77 15.30 -11.30 20.25
CA ASN A 77 15.38 -12.63 20.84
C ASN A 77 15.68 -12.59 22.35
N GLY A 78 15.45 -11.46 23.02
CA GLY A 78 15.73 -11.26 24.44
C GLY A 78 17.19 -10.94 24.76
N GLU A 79 17.98 -10.47 23.80
CA GLU A 79 19.36 -10.07 24.03
C GLU A 79 19.46 -8.80 24.89
N THR A 80 20.60 -8.61 25.55
CA THR A 80 20.91 -7.33 26.22
C THR A 80 21.38 -6.33 25.18
N MET A 81 20.70 -5.20 25.08
CA MET A 81 21.05 -4.09 24.20
C MET A 81 21.90 -3.07 24.97
N VAL A 82 22.97 -2.58 24.34
CA VAL A 82 23.84 -1.53 24.88
C VAL A 82 23.93 -0.41 23.85
N PHE A 83 23.53 0.80 24.24
CA PHE A 83 23.43 1.97 23.36
C PHE A 83 24.50 3.00 23.73
N ASP A 84 25.07 3.64 22.72
CA ASP A 84 26.06 4.70 22.90
C ASP A 84 25.46 6.06 23.31
N SER A 85 24.13 6.21 23.23
CA SER A 85 23.40 7.45 23.43
C SER A 85 21.88 7.24 23.51
N ASP A 86 21.12 8.25 23.95
CA ASP A 86 19.66 8.27 23.88
C ASP A 86 19.19 8.27 22.40
N GLU A 87 19.93 8.94 21.52
CA GLU A 87 19.68 8.96 20.07
C GLU A 87 19.74 7.55 19.47
N ALA A 88 20.70 6.71 19.91
CA ALA A 88 20.77 5.31 19.49
C ALA A 88 19.58 4.48 19.96
N VAL A 89 19.01 4.77 21.13
CA VAL A 89 17.77 4.12 21.59
C VAL A 89 16.61 4.47 20.65
N ILE A 90 16.42 5.76 20.36
CA ILE A 90 15.33 6.25 19.51
C ILE A 90 15.46 5.67 18.09
N GLU A 91 16.66 5.68 17.52
CA GLU A 91 16.90 5.18 16.16
C GLU A 91 16.68 3.67 16.06
N TYR A 92 17.13 2.89 17.05
CA TYR A 92 16.86 1.45 17.12
C TYR A 92 15.37 1.15 17.19
N GLU A 93 14.66 1.78 18.13
CA GLU A 93 13.21 1.56 18.32
C GLU A 93 12.42 1.97 17.08
N SER A 94 12.77 3.10 16.46
CA SER A 94 12.20 3.55 15.18
C SER A 94 12.37 2.51 14.08
N ARG A 95 13.56 1.91 13.96
CA ARG A 95 13.84 0.84 12.99
C ARG A 95 13.05 -0.43 13.27
N GLN A 96 12.92 -0.84 14.55
CA GLN A 96 12.09 -1.98 14.91
C GLN A 96 10.62 -1.72 14.58
N ILE A 97 10.09 -0.55 14.93
CA ILE A 97 8.71 -0.14 14.60
C ILE A 97 8.51 -0.16 13.08
N LYS A 98 9.43 0.40 12.30
CA LYS A 98 9.37 0.39 10.84
C LYS A 98 9.34 -1.04 10.29
N LYS A 99 10.25 -1.91 10.76
CA LYS A 99 10.30 -3.32 10.38
C LYS A 99 9.00 -4.05 10.74
N THR A 100 8.45 -3.80 11.92
CA THR A 100 7.17 -4.37 12.35
C THR A 100 6.00 -3.85 11.52
N LEU A 101 5.96 -2.56 11.17
CA LEU A 101 4.93 -1.99 10.30
C LEU A 101 5.01 -2.53 8.87
N GLU A 102 6.22 -2.76 8.36
CA GLU A 102 6.46 -3.43 7.08
C GLU A 102 6.00 -4.90 7.14
N GLN A 103 6.32 -5.62 8.22
CA GLN A 103 5.89 -7.01 8.44
C GLN A 103 4.38 -7.15 8.62
N LEU A 104 3.73 -6.23 9.34
CA LEU A 104 2.30 -6.24 9.62
C LEU A 104 1.47 -5.61 8.49
N ASN A 105 2.12 -5.04 7.46
CA ASN A 105 1.46 -4.43 6.31
C ASN A 105 0.46 -3.31 6.66
N ILE A 106 0.60 -2.64 7.82
CA ILE A 106 -0.40 -1.73 8.41
C ILE A 106 -0.59 -0.41 7.64
N ASN A 107 0.24 -0.09 6.65
CA ASN A 107 0.12 1.17 5.87
C ASN A 107 -0.03 0.99 4.35
N ALA A 108 -0.29 -0.22 3.87
CA ALA A 108 -0.10 -0.46 2.45
C ALA A 108 -1.30 -0.10 1.55
N TYR A 109 -2.52 -0.12 2.09
CA TYR A 109 -3.70 0.21 1.29
C TYR A 109 -3.70 1.68 0.85
N LYS A 110 -3.54 1.91 -0.45
CA LYS A 110 -3.68 3.22 -1.08
C LYS A 110 -4.54 3.09 -2.33
N MET A 111 -5.53 3.98 -2.45
CA MET A 111 -6.35 4.10 -3.65
C MET A 111 -6.13 5.49 -4.25
N ILE A 112 -5.87 5.56 -5.54
CA ILE A 112 -5.72 6.80 -6.30
C ILE A 112 -6.68 6.79 -7.47
N GLU A 113 -7.33 7.92 -7.72
CA GLU A 113 -8.10 8.15 -8.94
C GLU A 113 -7.21 8.86 -9.97
N ARG A 114 -7.15 8.32 -11.19
CA ARG A 114 -6.43 8.93 -12.31
C ARG A 114 -7.07 8.48 -13.62
N ASP A 115 -7.33 9.43 -14.52
CA ASP A 115 -7.87 9.18 -15.86
C ASP A 115 -9.19 8.36 -15.85
N GLY A 116 -10.06 8.63 -14.87
CA GLY A 116 -11.34 7.91 -14.69
C GLY A 116 -11.20 6.46 -14.22
N ARG A 117 -10.03 6.09 -13.67
CA ARG A 117 -9.73 4.76 -13.14
C ARG A 117 -9.28 4.86 -11.70
N PHE A 118 -9.56 3.82 -10.92
CA PHE A 118 -8.98 3.65 -9.60
C PHE A 118 -7.75 2.75 -9.67
N TYR A 119 -6.66 3.16 -9.02
CA TYR A 119 -5.46 2.37 -8.83
C TYR A 119 -5.31 2.04 -7.36
N VAL A 120 -5.38 0.74 -7.03
CA VAL A 120 -5.38 0.23 -5.67
C VAL A 120 -4.07 -0.51 -5.42
N PHE A 121 -3.38 -0.08 -4.37
CA PHE A 121 -2.09 -0.61 -3.98
C PHE A 121 -2.15 -1.22 -2.58
N THR A 122 -1.47 -2.34 -2.40
CA THR A 122 -1.11 -2.95 -1.11
C THR A 122 0.38 -3.24 -1.00
N SER A 123 1.18 -2.77 -1.96
CA SER A 123 2.64 -2.79 -1.94
C SER A 123 3.19 -1.36 -2.03
N PRO A 124 3.88 -0.86 -0.98
CA PRO A 124 4.52 0.45 -1.01
C PRO A 124 5.55 0.61 -2.14
N SER A 125 6.28 -0.46 -2.47
CA SER A 125 7.25 -0.46 -3.57
C SER A 125 6.56 -0.29 -4.93
N ARG A 126 5.48 -1.06 -5.21
CA ARG A 126 4.73 -0.92 -6.46
C ARG A 126 4.07 0.44 -6.59
N LYS A 127 3.59 0.99 -5.47
CA LYS A 127 3.06 2.36 -5.42
C LYS A 127 4.12 3.39 -5.81
N THR A 128 5.33 3.24 -5.27
CA THR A 128 6.47 4.13 -5.57
C THR A 128 6.87 4.04 -7.05
N ASP A 129 6.86 2.84 -7.62
CA ASP A 129 7.17 2.64 -9.04
C ASP A 129 6.07 3.25 -9.94
N PHE A 130 4.80 3.13 -9.54
CA PHE A 130 3.69 3.79 -10.21
C PHE A 130 3.81 5.31 -10.17
N ASP A 131 4.22 5.90 -9.06
CA ASP A 131 4.37 7.36 -8.96
C ASP A 131 5.44 7.91 -9.90
N LYS A 132 6.49 7.12 -10.15
CA LYS A 132 7.58 7.49 -11.07
C LYS A 132 7.19 7.31 -12.53
N SER A 133 6.50 6.20 -12.84
CA SER A 133 6.24 5.78 -14.24
C SER A 133 4.87 6.17 -14.77
N GLY A 134 3.88 6.33 -13.88
CA GLY A 134 2.46 6.39 -14.23
C GLY A 134 1.85 5.03 -14.60
N GLU A 135 2.64 3.96 -14.59
CA GLU A 135 2.25 2.64 -15.07
C GLU A 135 2.11 1.65 -13.90
N PRO A 136 1.06 0.81 -13.87
CA PRO A 136 0.78 -0.11 -12.75
C PRO A 136 1.78 -1.29 -12.64
N GLY A 137 2.73 -1.37 -13.58
CA GLY A 137 3.74 -2.43 -13.64
C GLY A 137 3.18 -3.77 -14.14
N LYS A 138 4.08 -4.74 -14.34
CA LYS A 138 3.71 -6.08 -14.80
C LYS A 138 2.86 -6.82 -13.76
N GLY A 139 1.91 -7.62 -14.23
CA GLY A 139 1.05 -8.44 -13.37
C GLY A 139 0.01 -7.64 -12.58
N ALA A 140 -0.27 -6.39 -12.97
CA ALA A 140 -1.43 -5.67 -12.46
C ALA A 140 -2.73 -6.36 -12.89
N ILE A 141 -3.72 -6.38 -12.00
CA ILE A 141 -5.04 -6.97 -12.27
C ILE A 141 -5.98 -5.83 -12.64
N ILE A 142 -6.65 -5.92 -13.79
CA ILE A 142 -7.56 -4.89 -14.28
C ILE A 142 -8.97 -5.45 -14.27
N LYS A 143 -9.88 -4.80 -13.53
CA LYS A 143 -11.31 -5.12 -13.53
C LYS A 143 -12.11 -3.91 -14.05
N VAL A 144 -12.68 -4.06 -15.24
CA VAL A 144 -13.55 -3.05 -15.86
C VAL A 144 -14.93 -3.13 -15.20
N GLY A 145 -15.59 -2.00 -14.95
CA GLY A 145 -16.92 -1.97 -14.31
C GLY A 145 -16.92 -2.17 -12.79
N TYR A 146 -15.75 -2.34 -12.17
CA TYR A 146 -15.63 -2.81 -10.79
C TYR A 146 -15.67 -1.69 -9.74
N GLY A 147 -15.59 -0.43 -10.18
CA GLY A 147 -15.70 0.73 -9.34
C GLY A 147 -17.14 0.99 -8.89
N PRO A 148 -17.36 1.83 -7.86
CA PRO A 148 -18.70 2.06 -7.30
C PRO A 148 -19.72 2.64 -8.29
N LYS A 149 -19.26 3.22 -9.41
CA LYS A 149 -20.09 3.74 -10.51
C LYS A 149 -19.77 3.09 -11.85
N GLY A 150 -19.17 1.89 -11.84
CA GLY A 150 -18.76 1.18 -13.06
C GLY A 150 -17.36 1.59 -13.59
N GLU A 151 -16.54 2.27 -12.78
CA GLU A 151 -15.18 2.64 -13.20
C GLU A 151 -14.28 1.40 -13.35
N THR A 152 -13.20 1.54 -14.12
CA THR A 152 -12.15 0.50 -14.13
C THR A 152 -11.29 0.61 -12.88
N VAL A 153 -11.06 -0.51 -12.21
CA VAL A 153 -10.16 -0.61 -11.05
C VAL A 153 -8.95 -1.46 -11.41
N VAL A 154 -7.77 -0.92 -11.18
CA VAL A 154 -6.47 -1.55 -11.41
C VAL A 154 -5.81 -1.86 -10.07
N PHE A 155 -5.46 -3.11 -9.84
CA PHE A 155 -4.91 -3.60 -8.59
C PHE A 155 -3.44 -4.02 -8.75
N ASP A 156 -2.63 -3.72 -7.76
CA ASP A 156 -1.22 -4.11 -7.74
C ASP A 156 -0.98 -5.58 -7.33
N SER A 157 -1.99 -6.23 -6.74
CA SER A 157 -1.92 -7.63 -6.31
C SER A 157 -3.32 -8.24 -6.08
N PRO A 158 -3.42 -9.58 -5.96
CA PRO A 158 -4.64 -10.24 -5.48
C PRO A 158 -5.05 -9.80 -4.07
N GLU A 159 -4.11 -9.44 -3.20
CA GLU A 159 -4.36 -8.92 -1.87
C GLU A 159 -5.07 -7.57 -1.92
N ALA A 160 -4.68 -6.69 -2.85
CA ALA A 160 -5.38 -5.42 -3.09
C ALA A 160 -6.82 -5.62 -3.53
N VAL A 161 -7.13 -6.67 -4.30
CA VAL A 161 -8.51 -7.02 -4.66
C VAL A 161 -9.31 -7.36 -3.40
N LYS A 162 -8.80 -8.24 -2.55
CA LYS A 162 -9.48 -8.64 -1.30
C LYS A 162 -9.72 -7.45 -0.37
N GLU A 163 -8.70 -6.62 -0.20
CA GLU A 163 -8.78 -5.44 0.67
C GLU A 163 -9.78 -4.41 0.11
N TYR A 164 -9.83 -4.23 -1.21
CA TYR A 164 -10.82 -3.39 -1.85
C TYR A 164 -12.25 -3.93 -1.68
N ASP A 165 -12.47 -5.23 -1.88
CA ASP A 165 -13.78 -5.87 -1.70
C ASP A 165 -14.28 -5.73 -0.25
N ASN A 166 -13.40 -5.90 0.73
CA ASN A 166 -13.73 -5.73 2.16
C ASN A 166 -14.17 -4.30 2.49
N ARG A 167 -13.60 -3.31 1.79
CA ARG A 167 -13.95 -1.89 1.95
C ARG A 167 -15.18 -1.48 1.13
N ASN A 168 -15.54 -2.26 0.12
CA ASN A 168 -16.64 -2.00 -0.81
C ASN A 168 -17.59 -3.20 -0.85
N PRO A 169 -18.39 -3.45 0.21
CA PRO A 169 -19.20 -4.66 0.34
C PRO A 169 -20.24 -4.85 -0.78
N ARG A 170 -20.67 -3.79 -1.48
CA ARG A 170 -21.51 -3.90 -2.69
C ARG A 170 -20.90 -4.81 -3.76
N ASN A 171 -19.57 -4.82 -3.87
CA ASN A 171 -18.87 -5.66 -4.85
C ASN A 171 -18.90 -7.15 -4.45
N GLN A 172 -19.06 -7.45 -3.16
CA GLN A 172 -19.29 -8.82 -2.71
C GLN A 172 -20.71 -9.29 -3.06
N GLU A 173 -21.73 -8.44 -2.90
CA GLU A 173 -23.11 -8.73 -3.30
C GLU A 173 -23.22 -8.98 -4.81
N VAL A 174 -22.60 -8.12 -5.64
CA VAL A 174 -22.56 -8.31 -7.10
C VAL A 174 -21.90 -9.64 -7.45
N LYS A 175 -20.75 -9.96 -6.85
CA LYS A 175 -20.03 -11.23 -7.10
C LYS A 175 -20.84 -12.47 -6.72
N ILE A 176 -21.60 -12.43 -5.63
CA ILE A 176 -22.46 -13.54 -5.20
C ILE A 176 -23.67 -13.69 -6.13
N SER A 177 -24.21 -12.57 -6.61
CA SER A 177 -25.30 -12.56 -7.59
C SER A 177 -24.88 -13.07 -8.96
N GLU A 178 -23.68 -12.70 -9.45
CA GLU A 178 -23.12 -13.14 -10.74
C GLU A 178 -22.68 -14.61 -10.71
N ALA A 179 -22.01 -15.06 -9.64
CA ALA A 179 -21.61 -16.47 -9.51
C ALA A 179 -22.80 -17.46 -9.48
N SER A 180 -24.00 -16.96 -9.17
CA SER A 180 -25.25 -17.72 -9.19
C SER A 180 -26.09 -17.47 -10.45
N PHE A 181 -25.77 -16.43 -11.23
CA PHE A 181 -26.53 -16.06 -12.41
C PHE A 181 -26.12 -16.95 -13.58
N TYR A 182 -27.08 -17.72 -14.09
CA TYR A 182 -26.91 -18.55 -15.27
C TYR A 182 -28.19 -18.47 -16.08
N HIS A 183 -28.09 -18.00 -17.32
CA HIS A 183 -29.25 -17.91 -18.19
C HIS A 183 -28.94 -18.40 -19.59
N GLU A 184 -29.79 -19.29 -20.09
CA GLU A 184 -29.79 -19.74 -21.48
C GLU A 184 -30.88 -19.02 -22.26
N LEU A 185 -30.56 -18.56 -23.46
CA LEU A 185 -31.51 -17.90 -24.37
C LEU A 185 -31.35 -18.46 -25.77
N ARG A 186 -32.46 -18.88 -26.40
CA ARG A 186 -32.45 -19.37 -27.79
C ARG A 186 -32.95 -18.27 -28.72
N LYS A 187 -32.14 -17.91 -29.71
CA LYS A 187 -32.48 -16.90 -30.73
C LYS A 187 -31.72 -17.21 -32.03
N ASP A 188 -32.36 -17.04 -33.19
CA ASP A 188 -31.75 -17.21 -34.52
C ASP A 188 -30.99 -18.54 -34.71
N ASN A 189 -31.58 -19.64 -34.22
CA ASN A 189 -30.98 -20.99 -34.26
C ASN A 189 -29.61 -21.09 -33.54
N ARG A 190 -29.40 -20.23 -32.53
CA ARG A 190 -28.24 -20.22 -31.65
C ARG A 190 -28.69 -20.27 -30.20
N LEU A 191 -27.82 -20.81 -29.36
CA LEU A 191 -27.96 -20.82 -27.91
C LEU A 191 -26.99 -19.79 -27.32
N TYR A 192 -27.50 -18.83 -26.56
CA TYR A 192 -26.72 -17.82 -25.86
C TYR A 192 -26.69 -18.15 -24.38
N ILE A 193 -25.50 -18.17 -23.79
CA ILE A 193 -25.28 -18.49 -22.37
C ILE A 193 -24.68 -17.27 -21.67
N PHE A 194 -25.38 -16.80 -20.65
CA PHE A 194 -25.02 -15.64 -19.86
C PHE A 194 -24.72 -16.01 -18.41
N THR A 195 -23.65 -15.41 -17.89
CA THR A 195 -23.25 -15.41 -16.48
C THR A 195 -23.18 -14.00 -15.88
N SER A 196 -23.37 -12.97 -16.72
CA SER A 196 -23.54 -11.58 -16.28
C SER A 196 -24.96 -11.08 -16.57
N VAL A 197 -25.60 -10.50 -15.57
CA VAL A 197 -26.92 -9.85 -15.69
C VAL A 197 -26.87 -8.68 -16.66
N GLU A 198 -25.81 -7.86 -16.55
CA GLU A 198 -25.58 -6.68 -17.38
C GLU A 198 -25.46 -7.06 -18.86
N ARG A 199 -24.63 -8.06 -19.18
CA ARG A 199 -24.42 -8.48 -20.58
C ARG A 199 -25.65 -9.12 -21.21
N LYS A 200 -26.48 -9.80 -20.41
CA LYS A 200 -27.79 -10.25 -20.88
C LYS A 200 -28.69 -9.06 -21.22
N ALA A 201 -28.75 -8.04 -20.36
CA ALA A 201 -29.56 -6.85 -20.60
C ALA A 201 -29.08 -6.10 -21.87
N GLU A 202 -27.78 -5.91 -22.04
CA GLU A 202 -27.19 -5.32 -23.25
C GLU A 202 -27.55 -6.13 -24.52
N PHE A 203 -27.52 -7.47 -24.43
CA PHE A 203 -27.92 -8.33 -25.55
C PHE A 203 -29.41 -8.22 -25.87
N GLU A 204 -30.27 -8.08 -24.87
CA GLU A 204 -31.71 -7.91 -25.08
C GLU A 204 -32.04 -6.57 -25.77
N GLU A 205 -31.27 -5.53 -25.48
CA GLU A 205 -31.41 -4.21 -26.11
C GLU A 205 -30.81 -4.16 -27.52
N SER A 206 -29.59 -4.66 -27.70
CA SER A 206 -28.82 -4.50 -28.93
C SER A 206 -28.92 -5.69 -29.90
N GLY A 207 -29.20 -6.89 -29.37
CA GLY A 207 -29.04 -8.15 -30.10
C GLY A 207 -27.60 -8.66 -30.20
N GLU A 208 -26.62 -7.98 -29.60
CA GLU A 208 -25.20 -8.33 -29.67
C GLU A 208 -24.62 -8.60 -28.26
N VAL A 209 -23.76 -9.62 -28.14
CA VAL A 209 -23.11 -10.00 -26.86
C VAL A 209 -21.79 -9.24 -26.66
N GLY A 210 -21.32 -8.53 -27.68
CA GLY A 210 -19.97 -7.97 -27.72
C GLY A 210 -18.89 -9.06 -27.76
N LYS A 211 -17.83 -8.89 -26.95
CA LYS A 211 -16.75 -9.89 -26.82
C LYS A 211 -17.29 -11.21 -26.28
N SER A 212 -17.32 -12.24 -27.11
CA SER A 212 -17.94 -13.54 -26.81
C SER A 212 -17.09 -14.72 -27.28
N ILE A 213 -17.39 -15.90 -26.75
CA ILE A 213 -16.79 -17.17 -27.19
C ILE A 213 -17.85 -17.92 -27.98
N ILE A 214 -17.53 -18.34 -29.21
CA ILE A 214 -18.49 -19.01 -30.11
C ILE A 214 -18.02 -20.44 -30.36
N LYS A 215 -18.86 -21.43 -30.05
CA LYS A 215 -18.61 -22.84 -30.34
C LYS A 215 -19.69 -23.39 -31.29
N ILE A 216 -19.29 -23.69 -32.52
CA ILE A 216 -20.17 -24.22 -33.58
C ILE A 216 -20.45 -25.70 -33.30
N GLY A 217 -21.71 -26.12 -33.39
CA GLY A 217 -22.10 -27.53 -33.18
C GLY A 217 -22.05 -28.00 -31.73
N TYR A 218 -21.92 -27.06 -30.77
CA TYR A 218 -21.67 -27.38 -29.36
C TYR A 218 -22.95 -27.55 -28.53
N GLY A 219 -24.09 -27.12 -29.07
CA GLY A 219 -25.40 -27.23 -28.44
C GLY A 219 -25.90 -28.68 -28.38
N PRO A 220 -26.84 -29.01 -27.47
CA PRO A 220 -27.41 -30.35 -27.38
C PRO A 220 -28.06 -30.83 -28.69
N ASN A 221 -28.51 -29.92 -29.57
CA ASN A 221 -29.07 -30.26 -30.88
C ASN A 221 -28.08 -30.01 -32.03
N GLY A 222 -26.80 -29.79 -31.74
CA GLY A 222 -25.81 -29.38 -32.73
C GLY A 222 -25.93 -27.91 -33.16
N GLU A 223 -26.66 -27.08 -32.40
CA GLU A 223 -26.71 -25.65 -32.66
C GLU A 223 -25.40 -24.93 -32.23
N THR A 224 -25.17 -23.72 -32.74
CA THR A 224 -24.04 -22.89 -32.29
C THR A 224 -24.33 -22.32 -30.92
N VAL A 225 -23.36 -22.40 -30.01
CA VAL A 225 -23.45 -21.81 -28.65
C VAL A 225 -22.54 -20.59 -28.56
N VAL A 226 -23.07 -19.50 -28.04
CA VAL A 226 -22.38 -18.21 -27.82
C VAL A 226 -22.34 -17.93 -26.33
N PHE A 227 -21.15 -17.76 -25.76
CA PHE A 227 -20.93 -17.53 -24.34
C PHE A 227 -20.45 -16.10 -24.08
N ASP A 228 -20.96 -15.46 -23.02
CA ASP A 228 -20.55 -14.12 -22.60
C ASP A 228 -19.18 -14.10 -21.91
N SER A 229 -18.73 -15.24 -21.37
CA SER A 229 -17.48 -15.38 -20.62
C SER A 229 -16.93 -16.83 -20.63
N ASP A 230 -15.67 -17.03 -20.18
CA ASP A 230 -15.11 -18.36 -19.91
C ASP A 230 -15.84 -19.09 -18.77
N GLU A 231 -16.41 -18.34 -17.83
CA GLU A 231 -17.21 -18.91 -16.74
C GLU A 231 -18.50 -19.53 -17.29
N ALA A 232 -19.17 -18.88 -18.24
CA ALA A 232 -20.34 -19.42 -18.91
C ALA A 232 -20.05 -20.74 -19.63
N VAL A 233 -18.87 -20.89 -20.24
CA VAL A 233 -18.42 -22.16 -20.83
C VAL A 233 -18.35 -23.25 -19.76
N THR A 234 -17.68 -22.95 -18.65
CA THR A 234 -17.51 -23.89 -17.53
C THR A 234 -18.86 -24.31 -16.94
N GLN A 235 -19.73 -23.34 -16.67
CA GLN A 235 -21.06 -23.54 -16.08
C GLN A 235 -21.97 -24.36 -17.02
N TYR A 236 -21.89 -24.14 -18.34
CA TYR A 236 -22.64 -24.90 -19.33
C TYR A 236 -22.17 -26.35 -19.42
N ASP A 237 -20.86 -26.59 -19.47
CA ASP A 237 -20.30 -27.95 -19.56
C ASP A 237 -20.71 -28.80 -18.34
N VAL A 238 -20.69 -28.23 -17.13
CA VAL A 238 -21.15 -28.90 -15.90
C VAL A 238 -22.64 -29.26 -15.94
N ARG A 239 -23.48 -28.44 -16.58
CA ARG A 239 -24.94 -28.63 -16.63
C ARG A 239 -25.37 -29.58 -17.73
N VAL A 240 -24.77 -29.49 -18.90
CA VAL A 240 -25.24 -30.16 -20.13
C VAL A 240 -24.45 -31.43 -20.44
N LYS A 241 -23.17 -31.53 -20.08
CA LYS A 241 -22.29 -32.64 -20.47
C LYS A 241 -22.00 -33.63 -19.34
N LYS A 242 -22.96 -33.90 -18.45
CA LYS A 242 -22.84 -34.99 -17.47
C LYS A 242 -22.62 -36.34 -18.14
#